data_AF-A0A812RSY7-F1
#
_entry.id   AF-A0A812RSY7-F1
#
_cell.length_a   1.000
_cell.length_b   1.000
_cell.length_c   1.000
_cell.angle_alpha   90.00
_cell.angle_beta   90.00
_cell.angle_gamma   90.00
#
_symmetry.space_group_name_H-M   'P 1'
#
loop_
_entity.id
_entity.type
_entity.pdbx_description
1 polymer ?
#
loop_
_entity_poly.entity_id
_entity_poly.type
_entity_poly.pdbx_seq_one_letter_code
_entity_poly.pdbx_strand_id
1 'polypeptide(L)'
;MPRGRGRSVNFDRGLRRPNDLSTALKACSLGVVSCLGRCWELWSPRSFATPAAPTISREEFHSKHLRAWTSKRKEFEILLARLQHPRVRDVVWSVLAPGLCCDADVECGREVFTDGAMEDLLGDVSQDLLALDEDPEPLIAWLGSHGRSGTRFVGHYYESLMHFAFAELAKVPVALYSEPIPKEKKRSNESTAGAPGAIVRRFKPPLKSSWDVDFFCSVHEAAFLQGGQLRISFKVKRGRSRALPLPDHATLTSNGGLHKAVHCYSPRAPPDSGMMDGEVFFEDVPVSDDLEFTYAPGFSAVPLRPTKTREPIQGEVDYILQPDLSSPRFLHLEVAVKFYLASKEEVATWDDFIAPNPRDILGLKLRHMLSHQLKMGQTDHIRNLLAARTAAAGQSVSEGAARLGRKRTTQSRLWMNGRLFLAVTEPLDESSERQESWHSQIPMLSPNLEVGWWCRFRDLDRVLPAAFRYLVLKKPYWLAPLRGSGVRHVDHGRLRTRSELLKEAKAWNRFQYVAVLSADASSFEELCRGFVVPDTWPETKRERRPRSPASSPSSAAGSSQDRDPA
;
A
#
# COMPACT_ATOMS: atom_id res chain seq x y z
N MET A 1 69.27 24.30 2.82
CA MET A 1 69.19 25.75 3.14
C MET A 1 68.53 26.45 1.96
N PRO A 2 67.64 27.42 2.16
CA PRO A 2 66.99 27.85 3.41
C PRO A 2 65.56 27.26 3.52
N ARG A 3 65.07 26.78 4.68
CA ARG A 3 64.71 27.45 5.95
C ARG A 3 63.44 28.31 5.81
N GLY A 4 62.42 28.25 6.68
CA GLY A 4 62.32 27.71 8.05
C GLY A 4 60.87 27.36 8.44
N ARG A 5 60.68 26.40 9.37
CA ARG A 5 60.45 26.57 10.83
C ARG A 5 59.04 27.12 11.12
N GLY A 6 58.11 26.33 11.64
CA GLY A 6 57.99 25.90 13.06
C GLY A 6 56.66 26.49 13.57
N ARG A 7 55.84 25.91 14.45
CA ARG A 7 56.03 24.98 15.57
C ARG A 7 54.73 24.21 15.83
N SER A 8 54.87 23.00 16.32
CA SER A 8 53.88 22.27 17.13
C SER A 8 53.64 22.95 18.48
N VAL A 9 52.39 22.97 18.97
CA VAL A 9 52.12 23.02 20.41
C VAL A 9 50.98 22.06 20.73
N ASN A 10 51.31 21.04 21.53
CA ASN A 10 50.38 20.17 22.24
C ASN A 10 49.55 20.97 23.25
N PHE A 11 48.29 20.62 23.43
CA PHE A 11 47.59 20.84 24.69
C PHE A 11 46.94 19.53 25.14
N ASP A 12 47.57 18.93 26.14
CA ASP A 12 46.95 17.97 27.04
C ASP A 12 46.86 18.64 28.42
N ARG A 13 45.90 18.17 29.22
CA ARG A 13 45.58 18.52 30.63
C ARG A 13 44.65 19.72 30.87
N GLY A 14 43.36 19.39 30.82
CA GLY A 14 42.49 19.30 32.00
C GLY A 14 42.45 20.47 32.98
N LEU A 15 41.25 21.02 33.19
CA LEU A 15 40.73 21.38 34.52
C LEU A 15 39.26 21.86 34.42
N ARG A 16 38.40 21.10 35.10
CA ARG A 16 37.21 21.49 35.89
C ARG A 16 36.12 22.37 35.26
N ARG A 17 34.90 21.82 35.29
CA ARG A 17 33.61 22.52 35.24
C ARG A 17 33.54 23.65 36.28
N PRO A 18 32.81 24.73 35.96
CA PRO A 18 32.03 25.44 36.97
C PRO A 18 30.54 25.40 36.64
N ASN A 19 29.76 24.89 37.60
CA ASN A 19 28.40 25.36 37.85
C ASN A 19 28.52 26.84 38.26
N ASP A 20 27.80 27.76 37.63
CA ASP A 20 26.74 28.52 38.32
C ASP A 20 26.11 29.57 37.39
N LEU A 21 24.79 29.63 37.50
CA LEU A 21 23.87 30.49 36.75
C LEU A 21 23.59 31.73 37.60
N SER A 22 24.52 32.69 37.70
CA SER A 22 24.21 33.95 38.40
C SER A 22 25.17 35.12 38.15
N THR A 23 25.60 35.42 36.91
CA THR A 23 26.25 36.74 36.65
C THR A 23 26.22 37.15 35.18
N ALA A 24 25.06 37.55 34.66
CA ALA A 24 24.99 38.33 33.43
C ALA A 24 23.66 39.10 33.38
N LEU A 25 23.65 40.32 33.94
CA LEU A 25 22.82 41.48 33.54
C LEU A 25 22.92 42.58 34.63
N LYS A 26 24.06 43.27 34.64
CA LYS A 26 24.23 44.59 35.26
C LYS A 26 25.19 45.39 34.38
N ALA A 27 24.64 46.10 33.39
CA ALA A 27 25.18 47.35 32.85
C ALA A 27 24.37 47.73 31.61
N CYS A 28 23.50 48.72 31.75
CA CYS A 28 23.34 49.86 30.84
C CYS A 28 22.04 50.59 31.21
N SER A 29 22.18 51.48 32.19
CA SER A 29 21.29 52.60 32.45
C SER A 29 22.01 53.88 32.03
N LEU A 30 21.28 54.79 31.37
CA LEU A 30 21.49 56.25 31.11
C LEU A 30 21.14 56.53 29.63
N GLY A 31 20.10 57.27 29.24
CA GLY A 31 19.09 58.02 29.98
C GLY A 31 18.10 58.73 29.04
N VAL A 32 17.17 59.46 29.68
CA VAL A 32 16.30 60.56 29.16
C VAL A 32 15.04 60.11 28.37
N VAL A 33 13.91 59.82 29.01
CA VAL A 33 12.81 60.71 29.50
C VAL A 33 11.97 61.37 28.39
N SER A 34 10.78 60.79 28.14
CA SER A 34 9.48 61.51 28.12
C SER A 34 8.33 60.46 28.21
N CYS A 35 7.69 60.36 29.37
CA CYS A 35 6.32 60.83 29.63
C CYS A 35 5.20 60.05 28.88
N LEU A 36 4.64 59.03 29.52
CA LEU A 36 3.31 59.06 30.18
C LEU A 36 2.77 57.63 30.38
N GLY A 37 2.31 57.31 31.61
CA GLY A 37 1.33 56.23 31.81
C GLY A 37 1.67 55.08 32.76
N ARG A 38 2.16 55.36 33.97
CA ARG A 38 1.94 54.63 35.25
C ARG A 38 1.63 53.12 35.21
N CYS A 39 2.62 52.33 35.60
CA CYS A 39 2.41 51.18 36.50
C CYS A 39 2.32 51.69 37.95
N TRP A 40 1.25 51.38 38.69
CA TRP A 40 1.34 51.09 40.12
C TRP A 40 0.02 50.46 40.62
N GLU A 41 -0.05 49.13 40.63
CA GLU A 41 -0.80 48.33 41.62
C GLU A 41 -0.54 46.84 41.32
N LEU A 42 0.60 46.34 41.79
CA LEU A 42 0.97 44.92 41.75
C LEU A 42 1.34 44.50 43.17
N TRP A 43 0.37 43.96 43.91
CA TRP A 43 0.44 42.62 44.53
C TRP A 43 -0.80 42.34 45.40
N SER A 44 -1.72 41.53 44.86
CA SER A 44 -2.48 40.54 45.64
C SER A 44 -3.03 39.46 44.69
N PRO A 45 -3.16 38.19 45.11
CA PRO A 45 -3.16 37.04 44.21
C PRO A 45 -4.58 36.64 43.78
N ARG A 46 -4.89 36.68 42.48
CA ARG A 46 -6.06 35.99 41.93
C ARG A 46 -5.79 35.41 40.53
N SER A 47 -5.94 34.10 40.47
CA SER A 47 -6.30 33.29 39.30
C SER A 47 -5.34 33.32 38.09
N PHE A 48 -4.45 32.33 38.03
CA PHE A 48 -3.82 31.90 36.78
C PHE A 48 -4.91 31.39 35.81
N ALA A 49 -5.34 32.23 34.89
CA ALA A 49 -5.96 31.78 33.64
C ALA A 49 -4.82 31.59 32.62
N THR A 50 -4.62 30.35 32.18
CA THR A 50 -3.81 30.01 31.01
C THR A 50 -4.32 30.81 29.79
N PRO A 51 -3.46 31.45 28.98
CA PRO A 51 -3.93 32.06 27.75
C PRO A 51 -4.45 30.96 26.82
N ALA A 52 -5.70 31.09 26.39
CA ALA A 52 -6.26 30.23 25.35
C ALA A 52 -5.40 30.36 24.09
N ALA A 53 -5.04 29.22 23.50
CA ALA A 53 -4.39 29.18 22.20
C ALA A 53 -5.26 29.93 21.17
N PRO A 54 -4.67 30.70 20.24
CA PRO A 54 -5.44 31.44 19.25
C PRO A 54 -6.25 30.44 18.42
N THR A 55 -7.57 30.53 18.52
CA THR A 55 -8.50 29.75 17.70
C THR A 55 -8.71 30.55 16.42
N ILE A 56 -7.90 30.29 15.39
CA ILE A 56 -8.16 30.81 14.04
C ILE A 56 -9.41 30.10 13.53
N SER A 57 -10.38 30.86 13.01
CA SER A 57 -11.64 30.30 12.56
C SER A 57 -11.48 29.57 11.21
N ARG A 58 -12.28 28.51 11.02
CA ARG A 58 -12.38 27.69 9.80
C ARG A 58 -12.50 28.50 8.49
N GLU A 59 -12.98 29.73 8.57
CA GLU A 59 -13.16 30.66 7.44
C GLU A 59 -11.84 31.30 6.99
N GLU A 60 -10.89 31.57 7.90
CA GLU A 60 -9.56 32.08 7.54
C GLU A 60 -8.67 31.00 6.89
N PHE A 61 -8.80 29.73 7.31
CA PHE A 61 -8.12 28.58 6.69
C PHE A 61 -8.57 28.35 5.24
N HIS A 62 -9.89 28.34 5.01
CA HIS A 62 -10.45 28.13 3.68
C HIS A 62 -10.19 29.32 2.73
N SER A 63 -10.32 30.55 3.21
CA SER A 63 -10.28 31.78 2.38
C SER A 63 -8.94 32.00 1.65
N LYS A 64 -7.81 31.58 2.25
CA LYS A 64 -6.47 31.82 1.67
C LYS A 64 -6.01 30.77 0.63
N HIS A 65 -6.49 29.53 0.73
CA HIS A 65 -6.11 28.42 -0.18
C HIS A 65 -7.03 28.29 -1.42
N LEU A 66 -8.01 29.19 -1.58
CA LEU A 66 -9.16 29.02 -2.47
C LEU A 66 -9.10 29.77 -3.82
N ARG A 67 -7.91 30.09 -4.36
CA ARG A 67 -7.82 30.79 -5.66
C ARG A 67 -7.11 29.98 -6.74
N ALA A 68 -7.65 28.80 -7.06
CA ALA A 68 -7.62 28.18 -8.40
C ALA A 68 -8.36 26.80 -8.44
N TRP A 69 -9.35 26.56 -7.57
CA TRP A 69 -10.01 25.25 -7.54
C TRP A 69 -11.00 25.15 -8.69
N THR A 70 -10.99 24.01 -9.39
CA THR A 70 -12.11 23.65 -10.27
C THR A 70 -13.37 23.43 -9.42
N SER A 71 -14.56 23.77 -9.95
CA SER A 71 -15.85 23.55 -9.25
C SER A 71 -15.97 22.10 -8.74
N LYS A 72 -15.45 21.16 -9.51
CA LYS A 72 -15.52 19.71 -9.27
C LYS A 72 -14.79 19.25 -8.01
N ARG A 73 -13.58 19.77 -7.74
CA ARG A 73 -12.87 19.44 -6.48
C ARG A 73 -13.64 19.91 -5.26
N LYS A 74 -14.30 21.06 -5.37
CA LYS A 74 -15.12 21.63 -4.29
C LYS A 74 -16.36 20.77 -4.01
N GLU A 75 -17.02 20.26 -5.04
CA GLU A 75 -18.16 19.35 -4.92
C GLU A 75 -17.77 18.03 -4.25
N PHE A 76 -16.63 17.44 -4.64
CA PHE A 76 -16.04 16.27 -3.97
C PHE A 76 -15.81 16.50 -2.47
N GLU A 77 -15.12 17.59 -2.11
CA GLU A 77 -14.84 17.90 -0.69
C GLU A 77 -16.13 18.12 0.11
N ILE A 78 -17.13 18.80 -0.47
CA ILE A 78 -18.44 19.01 0.18
C ILE A 78 -19.13 17.67 0.44
N LEU A 79 -19.18 16.78 -0.55
CA LEU A 79 -19.80 15.46 -0.40
C LEU A 79 -19.05 14.64 0.65
N LEU A 80 -17.72 14.56 0.53
CA LEU A 80 -16.89 13.83 1.47
C LEU A 80 -17.04 14.40 2.90
N ALA A 81 -17.19 15.70 3.07
CA ALA A 81 -17.42 16.33 4.37
C ALA A 81 -18.81 16.04 4.98
N ARG A 82 -19.74 15.40 4.26
CA ARG A 82 -21.04 15.00 4.81
C ARG A 82 -21.03 13.57 5.36
N LEU A 83 -20.22 12.71 4.76
CA LEU A 83 -20.17 11.27 5.05
C LEU A 83 -19.41 10.96 6.34
N GLN A 84 -19.90 10.03 7.14
CA GLN A 84 -19.32 9.62 8.42
C GLN A 84 -18.72 8.21 8.37
N HIS A 85 -19.32 7.28 7.62
CA HIS A 85 -18.91 5.89 7.64
C HIS A 85 -17.59 5.68 6.89
N PRO A 86 -16.52 5.16 7.53
CA PRO A 86 -15.19 5.10 6.93
C PRO A 86 -15.10 4.36 5.59
N ARG A 87 -15.90 3.30 5.41
CA ARG A 87 -15.92 2.55 4.15
C ARG A 87 -16.60 3.30 3.02
N VAL A 88 -17.67 4.04 3.32
CA VAL A 88 -18.37 4.84 2.31
C VAL A 88 -17.50 6.00 1.88
N ARG A 89 -16.83 6.66 2.84
CA ARG A 89 -15.79 7.66 2.55
C ARG A 89 -14.68 7.10 1.65
N ASP A 90 -14.21 5.87 1.91
CA ASP A 90 -13.20 5.21 1.07
C ASP A 90 -13.71 4.91 -0.35
N VAL A 91 -14.97 4.51 -0.55
CA VAL A 91 -15.58 4.36 -1.88
C VAL A 91 -15.58 5.70 -2.61
N VAL A 92 -16.12 6.75 -1.97
CA VAL A 92 -16.19 8.10 -2.55
C VAL A 92 -14.81 8.61 -2.93
N TRP A 93 -13.81 8.43 -2.07
CA TRP A 93 -12.44 8.78 -2.40
C TRP A 93 -11.91 7.98 -3.60
N SER A 94 -12.25 6.69 -3.72
CA SER A 94 -11.73 5.84 -4.80
C SER A 94 -12.24 6.24 -6.19
N VAL A 95 -13.46 6.79 -6.28
CA VAL A 95 -14.08 7.13 -7.56
C VAL A 95 -14.20 8.64 -7.83
N LEU A 96 -14.20 9.50 -6.82
CA LEU A 96 -14.35 10.95 -6.99
C LEU A 96 -13.12 11.77 -6.59
N ALA A 97 -12.13 11.19 -5.91
CA ALA A 97 -10.90 11.93 -5.65
C ALA A 97 -10.12 12.12 -6.96
N PRO A 98 -9.45 13.29 -7.15
CA PRO A 98 -8.68 13.54 -8.36
C PRO A 98 -7.64 12.44 -8.63
N GLY A 99 -7.55 12.04 -9.90
CA GLY A 99 -6.49 11.13 -10.34
C GLY A 99 -5.09 11.74 -10.22
N LEU A 100 -4.05 10.90 -10.12
CA LEU A 100 -2.65 11.33 -10.26
C LEU A 100 -2.34 11.78 -11.68
N CYS A 101 -3.04 11.23 -12.68
CA CYS A 101 -2.84 11.54 -14.09
C CYS A 101 -3.98 12.42 -14.63
N CYS A 102 -3.65 13.35 -15.53
CA CYS A 102 -4.60 14.14 -16.32
C CYS A 102 -4.32 13.99 -17.82
N ASP A 103 -5.26 14.44 -18.65
CA ASP A 103 -5.21 14.37 -20.10
C ASP A 103 -4.51 15.56 -20.77
N ALA A 104 -3.88 16.45 -19.99
CA ALA A 104 -3.24 17.66 -20.49
C ALA A 104 -2.08 17.40 -21.47
N ASP A 105 -1.52 16.19 -21.48
CA ASP A 105 -0.52 15.76 -22.45
C ASP A 105 -1.17 15.21 -23.72
N VAL A 106 -0.85 15.78 -24.88
CA VAL A 106 -1.50 15.43 -26.16
C VAL A 106 -1.13 14.03 -26.67
N GLU A 107 0.06 13.52 -26.30
CA GLU A 107 0.59 12.24 -26.77
C GLU A 107 0.16 11.08 -25.86
N CYS A 108 0.29 11.25 -24.55
CA CYS A 108 0.05 10.21 -23.56
C CYS A 108 -1.26 10.39 -22.77
N GLY A 109 -1.81 11.61 -22.71
CA GLY A 109 -3.05 11.92 -21.98
C GLY A 109 -4.31 11.26 -22.55
N ARG A 110 -4.30 10.87 -23.84
CA ARG A 110 -5.43 10.16 -24.49
C ARG A 110 -5.75 8.80 -23.87
N GLU A 111 -4.79 8.22 -23.16
CA GLU A 111 -4.94 6.93 -22.50
C GLU A 111 -5.42 7.07 -21.05
N VAL A 112 -5.52 8.29 -20.51
CA VAL A 112 -6.02 8.56 -19.17
C VAL A 112 -7.54 8.51 -19.16
N PHE A 113 -8.10 7.84 -18.16
CA PHE A 113 -9.49 7.99 -17.79
C PHE A 113 -9.58 9.23 -16.90
N THR A 114 -10.20 10.30 -17.39
CA THR A 114 -10.20 11.58 -16.68
C THR A 114 -11.22 11.59 -15.55
N ASP A 115 -11.06 12.51 -14.60
CA ASP A 115 -12.05 12.72 -13.52
C ASP A 115 -13.46 12.93 -14.09
N GLY A 116 -13.58 13.72 -15.17
CA GLY A 116 -14.85 13.92 -15.87
C GLY A 116 -15.42 12.64 -16.50
N ALA A 117 -14.58 11.78 -17.07
CA ALA A 117 -15.06 10.50 -17.61
C ALA A 117 -15.55 9.54 -16.51
N MET A 118 -14.96 9.62 -15.31
CA MET A 118 -15.43 8.86 -14.13
C MET A 118 -16.77 9.40 -13.62
N GLU A 119 -16.92 10.73 -13.54
CA GLU A 119 -18.20 11.36 -13.20
C GLU A 119 -19.29 10.98 -14.20
N ASP A 120 -19.01 11.06 -15.51
CA ASP A 120 -19.96 10.66 -16.56
C ASP A 120 -20.36 9.18 -16.45
N LEU A 121 -19.42 8.31 -16.07
CA LEU A 121 -19.67 6.88 -15.89
C LEU A 121 -20.54 6.59 -14.66
N LEU A 122 -20.32 7.30 -13.56
CA LEU A 122 -21.10 7.13 -12.33
C LEU A 122 -22.49 7.76 -12.44
N GLY A 123 -22.60 8.92 -13.12
CA GLY A 123 -23.76 9.79 -13.01
C GLY A 123 -23.84 10.48 -11.64
N ASP A 124 -25.01 11.04 -11.31
CA ASP A 124 -25.25 11.60 -9.98
C ASP A 124 -25.60 10.49 -8.98
N VAL A 125 -24.60 10.07 -8.21
CA VAL A 125 -24.71 9.05 -7.15
C VAL A 125 -24.77 9.67 -5.75
N SER A 126 -24.95 10.99 -5.63
CA SER A 126 -24.83 11.71 -4.36
C SER A 126 -25.84 11.23 -3.32
N GLN A 127 -27.09 10.96 -3.73
CA GLN A 127 -28.13 10.48 -2.82
C GLN A 127 -27.91 9.02 -2.42
N ASP A 128 -27.50 8.17 -3.37
CA ASP A 128 -27.19 6.76 -3.09
C ASP A 128 -26.03 6.64 -2.09
N LEU A 129 -25.01 7.50 -2.21
CA LEU A 129 -23.88 7.55 -1.28
C LEU A 129 -24.28 8.01 0.12
N LEU A 130 -25.22 8.96 0.24
CA LEU A 130 -25.73 9.40 1.53
C LEU A 130 -26.57 8.29 2.19
N ALA A 131 -27.44 7.62 1.43
CA ALA A 131 -28.21 6.49 1.92
C ALA A 131 -27.29 5.33 2.36
N LEU A 132 -26.22 5.06 1.59
CA LEU A 132 -25.22 4.05 1.95
C LEU A 132 -24.41 4.44 3.19
N ASP A 133 -24.22 5.73 3.47
CA ASP A 133 -23.55 6.19 4.69
C ASP A 133 -24.41 5.96 5.94
N GLU A 134 -25.73 6.11 5.79
CA GLU A 134 -26.72 5.82 6.84
C GLU A 134 -26.87 4.31 7.08
N ASP A 135 -26.89 3.50 6.01
CA ASP A 135 -26.92 2.03 6.06
C ASP A 135 -25.77 1.41 5.25
N PRO A 136 -24.57 1.24 5.86
CA PRO A 136 -23.39 0.75 5.15
C PRO A 136 -23.36 -0.76 4.95
N GLU A 137 -24.36 -1.51 5.40
CA GLU A 137 -24.37 -2.97 5.38
C GLU A 137 -24.16 -3.56 3.98
N PRO A 138 -24.77 -3.05 2.89
CA PRO A 138 -24.52 -3.57 1.54
C PRO A 138 -23.04 -3.53 1.15
N LEU A 139 -22.35 -2.43 1.47
CA LEU A 139 -20.93 -2.26 1.21
C LEU A 139 -20.08 -3.17 2.13
N ILE A 140 -20.45 -3.29 3.41
CA ILE A 140 -19.75 -4.18 4.34
C ILE A 140 -19.87 -5.65 3.91
N ALA A 141 -21.07 -6.09 3.58
CA ALA A 141 -21.34 -7.43 3.07
C ALA A 141 -20.59 -7.70 1.76
N TRP A 142 -20.52 -6.71 0.86
CA TRP A 142 -19.73 -6.77 -0.36
C TRP A 142 -18.24 -6.99 -0.04
N LEU A 143 -17.65 -6.12 0.77
CA LEU A 143 -16.24 -6.22 1.16
C LEU A 143 -15.92 -7.51 1.93
N GLY A 144 -16.90 -8.06 2.63
CA GLY A 144 -16.80 -9.33 3.37
C GLY A 144 -16.82 -10.58 2.48
N SER A 145 -17.63 -10.57 1.42
CA SER A 145 -17.89 -11.72 0.53
C SER A 145 -17.02 -11.75 -0.73
N HIS A 146 -16.54 -10.60 -1.21
CA HIS A 146 -15.77 -10.54 -2.44
C HIS A 146 -14.40 -11.21 -2.26
N GLY A 147 -13.89 -11.83 -3.33
CA GLY A 147 -12.72 -12.74 -3.33
C GLY A 147 -11.38 -12.17 -2.84
N ARG A 148 -11.37 -10.92 -2.36
CA ARG A 148 -10.25 -10.19 -1.78
C ARG A 148 -10.48 -9.78 -0.31
N SER A 149 -11.54 -10.27 0.34
CA SER A 149 -11.86 -10.04 1.76
C SER A 149 -10.70 -10.43 2.69
N GLY A 150 -10.52 -9.69 3.78
CA GLY A 150 -9.42 -9.87 4.73
C GLY A 150 -8.02 -9.50 4.21
N THR A 151 -7.91 -8.90 3.01
CA THR A 151 -6.63 -8.45 2.45
C THR A 151 -5.97 -7.34 3.28
N ARG A 152 -4.64 -7.38 3.37
CA ARG A 152 -3.83 -6.28 3.92
C ARG A 152 -3.23 -5.39 2.83
N PHE A 153 -3.55 -5.66 1.57
CA PHE A 153 -3.07 -4.87 0.43
C PHE A 153 -4.08 -3.79 0.11
N VAL A 154 -3.63 -2.53 0.15
CA VAL A 154 -4.46 -1.36 -0.17
C VAL A 154 -5.02 -1.46 -1.59
N GLY A 155 -4.23 -1.94 -2.56
CA GLY A 155 -4.69 -2.13 -3.94
C GLY A 155 -5.88 -3.08 -4.07
N HIS A 156 -5.85 -4.22 -3.38
CA HIS A 156 -6.95 -5.18 -3.42
C HIS A 156 -8.24 -4.62 -2.78
N TYR A 157 -8.09 -3.87 -1.69
CA TYR A 157 -9.21 -3.20 -1.05
C TYR A 157 -9.80 -2.12 -1.96
N TYR A 158 -8.96 -1.25 -2.51
CA TYR A 158 -9.33 -0.23 -3.49
C TYR A 158 -10.04 -0.83 -4.70
N GLU A 159 -9.51 -1.90 -5.30
CA GLU A 159 -10.18 -2.58 -6.40
C GLU A 159 -11.56 -3.11 -5.98
N SER A 160 -11.72 -3.66 -4.77
CA SER A 160 -13.03 -4.10 -4.31
C SER A 160 -14.04 -2.95 -4.16
N LEU A 161 -13.58 -1.76 -3.75
CA LEU A 161 -14.41 -0.54 -3.67
C LEU A 161 -14.80 -0.04 -5.06
N MET A 162 -13.86 -0.03 -6.01
CA MET A 162 -14.13 0.32 -7.41
C MET A 162 -15.16 -0.62 -8.02
N HIS A 163 -15.05 -1.93 -7.76
CA HIS A 163 -16.01 -2.91 -8.26
C HIS A 163 -17.41 -2.63 -7.70
N PHE A 164 -17.53 -2.40 -6.39
CA PHE A 164 -18.82 -2.02 -5.78
C PHE A 164 -19.39 -0.75 -6.45
N ALA A 165 -18.56 0.27 -6.65
CA ALA A 165 -19.01 1.50 -7.28
C ALA A 165 -19.52 1.26 -8.72
N PHE A 166 -18.82 0.44 -9.51
CA PHE A 166 -19.29 0.12 -10.86
C PHE A 166 -20.56 -0.73 -10.87
N ALA A 167 -20.65 -1.75 -10.02
CA ALA A 167 -21.76 -2.69 -10.02
C ALA A 167 -23.03 -2.14 -9.36
N GLU A 168 -22.90 -1.46 -8.22
CA GLU A 168 -24.03 -1.08 -7.37
C GLU A 168 -24.40 0.40 -7.52
N LEU A 169 -23.42 1.30 -7.64
CA LEU A 169 -23.68 2.73 -7.77
C LEU A 169 -23.94 3.11 -9.23
N ALA A 170 -22.96 2.89 -10.11
CA ALA A 170 -23.07 3.20 -11.53
C ALA A 170 -23.95 2.21 -12.30
N LYS A 171 -24.16 1.01 -11.76
CA LYS A 171 -24.89 -0.09 -12.39
C LYS A 171 -24.36 -0.42 -13.79
N VAL A 172 -23.05 -0.26 -13.98
CA VAL A 172 -22.34 -0.53 -15.22
C VAL A 172 -21.99 -2.03 -15.28
N PRO A 173 -22.39 -2.74 -16.35
CA PRO A 173 -22.02 -4.14 -16.53
C PRO A 173 -20.51 -4.36 -16.56
N VAL A 174 -20.02 -5.20 -15.64
CA VAL A 174 -18.62 -5.65 -15.57
C VAL A 174 -18.48 -6.96 -16.34
N ALA A 175 -18.02 -6.88 -17.58
CA ALA A 175 -17.88 -8.03 -18.47
C ALA A 175 -16.74 -8.95 -18.03
N LEU A 176 -15.62 -8.41 -17.55
CA LEU A 176 -14.49 -9.15 -16.97
C LEU A 176 -13.91 -8.37 -15.78
N TYR A 177 -13.44 -9.09 -14.76
CA TYR A 177 -12.86 -8.51 -13.55
C TYR A 177 -11.69 -9.38 -13.07
N SER A 178 -10.52 -8.77 -12.83
CA SER A 178 -9.30 -9.47 -12.41
C SER A 178 -8.99 -10.69 -13.28
N GLU A 179 -9.11 -10.54 -14.60
CA GLU A 179 -9.03 -11.66 -15.55
C GLU A 179 -7.56 -11.97 -15.88
N PRO A 180 -7.03 -13.13 -15.49
CA PRO A 180 -5.66 -13.50 -15.77
C PRO A 180 -5.47 -13.84 -17.26
N ILE A 181 -4.40 -13.33 -17.87
CA ILE A 181 -4.03 -13.68 -19.24
C ILE A 181 -2.91 -14.73 -19.20
N PRO A 182 -3.13 -15.95 -19.72
CA PRO A 182 -2.07 -16.96 -19.82
C PRO A 182 -0.94 -16.51 -20.75
N LYS A 183 0.31 -16.88 -20.46
CA LYS A 183 1.42 -16.76 -21.41
C LYS A 183 1.20 -17.74 -22.55
N GLU A 184 1.40 -17.25 -23.76
CA GLU A 184 1.50 -18.13 -24.93
C GLU A 184 2.64 -19.14 -24.71
N LYS A 185 2.32 -20.43 -24.83
CA LYS A 185 3.33 -21.48 -24.86
C LYS A 185 4.13 -21.27 -26.15
N LYS A 186 5.41 -20.88 -26.04
CA LYS A 186 6.33 -20.96 -27.17
C LYS A 186 6.26 -22.39 -27.70
N ARG A 187 5.93 -22.56 -28.98
CA ARG A 187 6.10 -23.84 -29.70
C ARG A 187 7.59 -24.17 -29.74
N SER A 188 8.11 -24.75 -28.67
CA SER A 188 9.45 -25.32 -28.63
C SER A 188 9.45 -26.50 -27.66
N ASN A 189 9.55 -27.69 -28.27
CA ASN A 189 9.82 -29.01 -27.70
C ASN A 189 8.83 -29.55 -26.67
N GLU A 190 7.79 -30.21 -27.19
CA GLU A 190 7.33 -31.46 -26.60
C GLU A 190 8.52 -32.43 -26.49
N SER A 191 9.17 -32.45 -25.33
CA SER A 191 10.04 -33.56 -24.97
C SER A 191 10.04 -33.73 -23.45
N THR A 192 9.80 -34.96 -23.02
CA THR A 192 9.78 -35.50 -21.64
C THR A 192 8.46 -35.36 -20.87
N ALA A 193 7.44 -36.05 -21.38
CA ALA A 193 6.46 -36.67 -20.49
C ALA A 193 7.20 -37.64 -19.55
N GLY A 194 7.29 -37.27 -18.27
CA GLY A 194 7.73 -38.16 -17.19
C GLY A 194 6.69 -39.27 -16.95
N ALA A 195 7.19 -40.42 -16.51
CA ALA A 195 6.53 -41.72 -16.37
C ALA A 195 5.09 -41.74 -15.80
N PRO A 196 4.28 -42.75 -16.15
CA PRO A 196 2.89 -42.87 -15.69
C PRO A 196 2.81 -43.30 -14.22
N GLY A 197 2.09 -42.52 -13.40
CA GLY A 197 1.59 -43.02 -12.10
C GLY A 197 1.60 -42.07 -10.89
N ALA A 198 2.16 -40.86 -10.97
CA ALA A 198 2.15 -39.92 -9.84
C ALA A 198 1.27 -38.69 -10.13
N ILE A 199 0.12 -38.59 -9.47
CA ILE A 199 -0.66 -37.34 -9.44
C ILE A 199 0.00 -36.39 -8.42
N VAL A 200 1.08 -35.73 -8.83
CA VAL A 200 1.65 -34.63 -8.04
C VAL A 200 0.84 -33.37 -8.33
N ARG A 201 -0.11 -33.04 -7.45
CA ARG A 201 -0.77 -31.73 -7.49
C ARG A 201 -0.18 -30.84 -6.40
N ARG A 202 0.52 -29.78 -6.82
CA ARG A 202 1.08 -28.76 -5.92
C ARG A 202 0.03 -27.72 -5.57
N PHE A 203 -0.20 -27.53 -4.28
CA PHE A 203 -1.01 -26.46 -3.74
C PHE A 203 -0.08 -25.29 -3.38
N LYS A 204 -0.22 -24.13 -4.05
CA LYS A 204 0.42 -22.87 -3.62
C LYS A 204 -0.59 -22.04 -2.84
N PRO A 205 -0.55 -22.01 -1.51
CA PRO A 205 -1.58 -21.31 -0.75
C PRO A 205 -1.45 -19.77 -0.88
N PRO A 206 -2.55 -19.00 -0.75
CA PRO A 206 -2.47 -17.60 -0.42
C PRO A 206 -1.79 -17.42 0.95
N LEU A 207 -0.92 -16.41 1.08
CA LEU A 207 -0.14 -16.17 2.29
C LEU A 207 -0.91 -15.32 3.31
N LYS A 208 -1.19 -15.94 4.47
CA LYS A 208 -1.40 -15.41 5.84
C LYS A 208 -2.84 -15.06 6.30
N SER A 209 -3.29 -15.75 7.34
CA SER A 209 -4.14 -15.26 8.45
C SER A 209 -3.69 -16.02 9.73
N SER A 210 -3.92 -15.62 10.99
CA SER A 210 -4.61 -14.48 11.62
C SER A 210 -3.74 -13.93 12.77
N TRP A 211 -4.21 -12.90 13.46
CA TRP A 211 -3.57 -12.37 14.66
C TRP A 211 -4.14 -13.04 15.91
N ASP A 212 -3.31 -13.82 16.61
CA ASP A 212 -3.04 -13.59 18.03
C ASP A 212 -1.56 -13.88 18.33
N VAL A 213 -1.01 -13.18 19.30
CA VAL A 213 0.42 -12.90 19.51
C VAL A 213 1.26 -14.12 19.89
N ASP A 214 2.05 -14.67 18.94
CA ASP A 214 3.48 -15.04 19.14
C ASP A 214 4.11 -15.90 18.03
N PHE A 215 3.36 -16.45 17.06
CA PHE A 215 3.92 -17.29 15.99
C PHE A 215 3.19 -17.14 14.66
N PHE A 216 3.87 -17.41 13.54
CA PHE A 216 3.28 -17.37 12.19
C PHE A 216 3.55 -18.68 11.44
N CYS A 217 2.52 -19.45 11.11
CA CYS A 217 2.63 -20.60 10.22
C CYS A 217 2.30 -20.19 8.76
N SER A 218 3.14 -20.60 7.81
CA SER A 218 2.88 -20.46 6.37
C SER A 218 3.08 -21.79 5.67
N VAL A 219 2.02 -22.32 5.08
CA VAL A 219 2.11 -23.48 4.20
C VAL A 219 2.81 -23.06 2.91
N HIS A 220 3.71 -23.89 2.40
CA HIS A 220 4.44 -23.63 1.14
C HIS A 220 4.08 -24.62 0.04
N GLU A 221 3.76 -25.85 0.43
CA GLU A 221 3.34 -26.91 -0.47
C GLU A 221 2.37 -27.81 0.28
N ALA A 222 1.28 -28.20 -0.36
CA ALA A 222 0.58 -29.44 -0.03
C ALA A 222 0.62 -30.34 -1.27
N ALA A 223 0.70 -31.66 -1.08
CA ALA A 223 0.81 -32.64 -2.15
C ALA A 223 0.15 -33.96 -1.76
N PHE A 224 -0.76 -34.44 -2.60
CA PHE A 224 -1.27 -35.81 -2.50
C PHE A 224 -0.20 -36.79 -3.00
N LEU A 225 0.09 -37.81 -2.18
CA LEU A 225 1.03 -38.88 -2.47
C LEU A 225 0.27 -40.16 -2.84
N GLN A 226 0.98 -41.15 -3.40
CA GLN A 226 0.39 -42.47 -3.66
C GLN A 226 -0.09 -43.11 -2.34
N GLY A 227 -1.26 -43.75 -2.38
CA GLY A 227 -1.85 -44.41 -1.19
C GLY A 227 -2.78 -43.54 -0.35
N GLY A 228 -3.32 -42.43 -0.88
CA GLY A 228 -4.31 -41.61 -0.16
C GLY A 228 -3.72 -40.67 0.91
N GLN A 229 -2.40 -40.55 0.96
CA GLN A 229 -1.71 -39.69 1.92
C GLN A 229 -1.59 -38.24 1.41
N LEU A 230 -1.86 -37.26 2.26
CA LEU A 230 -1.63 -35.83 2.00
C LEU A 230 -0.42 -35.34 2.79
N ARG A 231 0.62 -34.87 2.09
CA ARG A 231 1.79 -34.20 2.69
C ARG A 231 1.57 -32.69 2.70
N ILE A 232 1.81 -32.03 3.82
CA ILE A 232 1.83 -30.57 3.94
C ILE A 232 3.20 -30.12 4.45
N SER A 233 3.88 -29.29 3.67
CA SER A 233 5.15 -28.64 4.03
C SER A 233 4.89 -27.18 4.40
N PHE A 234 5.36 -26.76 5.57
CA PHE A 234 5.11 -25.43 6.13
C PHE A 234 6.34 -24.85 6.81
N LYS A 235 6.33 -23.52 7.01
CA LYS A 235 7.25 -22.81 7.88
C LYS A 235 6.54 -22.17 9.05
N VAL A 236 7.14 -22.25 10.22
CA VAL A 236 6.71 -21.51 11.40
C VAL A 236 7.76 -20.48 11.76
N LYS A 237 7.34 -19.22 11.84
CA LYS A 237 8.18 -18.11 12.26
C LYS A 237 7.83 -17.70 13.70
N ARG A 238 8.86 -17.57 14.51
CA ARG A 238 8.87 -17.06 15.89
C ARG A 238 8.50 -15.58 15.95
N GLY A 239 7.64 -15.24 16.91
CA GLY A 239 7.29 -13.88 17.36
C GLY A 239 8.08 -13.50 18.62
N ARG A 240 7.42 -13.03 19.70
CA ARG A 240 8.10 -12.49 20.89
C ARG A 240 8.45 -13.55 21.95
N SER A 241 7.74 -14.69 21.96
CA SER A 241 8.00 -15.81 22.87
C SER A 241 9.36 -16.52 22.64
N ARG A 242 9.89 -17.18 23.68
CA ARG A 242 11.24 -17.80 23.73
C ARG A 242 11.34 -19.21 23.13
N ALA A 243 10.24 -19.95 23.02
CA ALA A 243 10.23 -21.32 22.48
C ALA A 243 9.15 -21.48 21.40
N LEU A 244 9.52 -22.01 20.23
CA LEU A 244 8.56 -22.43 19.19
C LEU A 244 7.82 -23.66 19.71
N PRO A 245 6.48 -23.63 19.88
CA PRO A 245 5.75 -24.84 20.25
C PRO A 245 5.78 -25.80 19.05
N LEU A 246 6.36 -26.98 19.24
CA LEU A 246 6.14 -28.11 18.35
C LEU A 246 4.71 -28.61 18.62
N PRO A 247 3.85 -28.78 17.61
CA PRO A 247 2.51 -29.27 17.86
C PRO A 247 2.57 -30.73 18.28
N ASP A 248 1.86 -31.04 19.36
CA ASP A 248 1.55 -32.42 19.71
C ASP A 248 0.55 -33.02 18.69
N HIS A 249 -0.29 -32.17 18.09
CA HIS A 249 -1.28 -32.53 17.07
C HIS A 249 -1.49 -31.41 16.05
N ALA A 250 -1.35 -31.72 14.76
CA ALA A 250 -1.85 -30.91 13.64
C ALA A 250 -3.14 -31.53 13.08
N THR A 251 -4.09 -30.70 12.69
CA THR A 251 -5.40 -31.16 12.22
C THR A 251 -5.69 -30.72 10.80
N LEU A 252 -6.46 -31.56 10.11
CA LEU A 252 -7.01 -31.27 8.80
C LEU A 252 -8.52 -31.49 8.87
N THR A 253 -9.30 -30.47 8.55
CA THR A 253 -10.76 -30.54 8.50
C THR A 253 -11.23 -30.56 7.05
N SER A 254 -12.24 -31.38 6.77
CA SER A 254 -13.00 -31.39 5.52
C SER A 254 -14.49 -31.45 5.84
N ASN A 255 -15.35 -31.19 4.86
CA ASN A 255 -16.81 -31.38 4.98
C ASN A 255 -17.21 -32.82 5.40
N GLY A 256 -16.31 -33.80 5.31
CA GLY A 256 -16.53 -35.20 5.68
C GLY A 256 -15.91 -35.64 7.02
N GLY A 257 -15.21 -34.79 7.76
CA GLY A 257 -14.66 -35.14 9.07
C GLY A 257 -13.29 -34.52 9.41
N LEU A 258 -12.81 -34.83 10.63
CA LEU A 258 -11.53 -34.38 11.18
C LEU A 258 -10.46 -35.46 11.02
N HIS A 259 -9.36 -35.14 10.35
CA HIS A 259 -8.19 -36.00 10.20
C HIS A 259 -7.05 -35.52 11.13
N LYS A 260 -6.28 -36.47 11.68
CA LYS A 260 -5.10 -36.22 12.52
C LYS A 260 -3.82 -36.65 11.79
N ALA A 261 -2.75 -35.88 11.95
CA ALA A 261 -1.49 -36.13 11.25
C ALA A 261 -0.45 -36.91 12.07
N VAL A 262 0.46 -37.57 11.35
CA VAL A 262 1.76 -38.03 11.85
C VAL A 262 2.81 -36.99 11.49
N HIS A 263 3.66 -36.61 12.45
CA HIS A 263 4.55 -35.44 12.33
C HIS A 263 6.00 -35.84 12.02
N CYS A 264 6.65 -35.14 11.09
CA CYS A 264 8.09 -35.25 10.85
C CYS A 264 8.72 -33.85 10.81
N TYR A 265 9.63 -33.58 11.74
CA TYR A 265 10.29 -32.28 11.86
C TYR A 265 11.75 -32.34 11.39
N SER A 266 12.15 -31.44 10.50
CA SER A 266 13.54 -31.33 10.04
C SER A 266 14.05 -29.90 10.28
N PRO A 267 14.93 -29.67 11.25
CA PRO A 267 15.51 -28.35 11.46
C PRO A 267 16.54 -28.06 10.35
N ARG A 268 16.18 -27.21 9.38
CA ARG A 268 17.13 -26.71 8.36
C ARG A 268 17.60 -25.28 8.59
N ALA A 269 17.08 -24.58 9.59
CA ALA A 269 17.42 -23.19 9.84
C ALA A 269 18.44 -23.06 10.99
N PRO A 270 19.41 -22.14 10.91
CA PRO A 270 20.34 -21.87 12.01
C PRO A 270 19.58 -21.58 13.31
N PRO A 271 20.14 -21.96 14.49
CA PRO A 271 19.49 -21.83 15.80
C PRO A 271 18.90 -20.45 16.11
N ASP A 272 19.45 -19.39 15.50
CA ASP A 272 19.09 -17.99 15.75
C ASP A 272 18.07 -17.40 14.76
N SER A 273 17.64 -18.16 13.74
CA SER A 273 16.80 -17.64 12.65
C SER A 273 15.33 -17.41 13.04
N GLY A 274 14.89 -17.97 14.17
CA GLY A 274 13.49 -17.92 14.59
C GLY A 274 12.53 -18.53 13.56
N MET A 275 13.00 -19.43 12.70
CA MET A 275 12.20 -20.12 11.69
C MET A 275 12.37 -21.63 11.81
N MET A 276 11.28 -22.36 11.62
CA MET A 276 11.26 -23.81 11.59
C MET A 276 10.54 -24.30 10.35
N ASP A 277 11.17 -25.19 9.60
CA ASP A 277 10.53 -25.97 8.54
C ASP A 277 9.94 -27.26 9.13
N GLY A 278 8.75 -27.63 8.71
CA GLY A 278 8.09 -28.86 9.15
C GLY A 278 7.25 -29.50 8.06
N GLU A 279 7.08 -30.82 8.17
CA GLU A 279 6.20 -31.59 7.31
C GLU A 279 5.23 -32.42 8.16
N VAL A 280 3.98 -32.50 7.72
CA VAL A 280 2.98 -33.38 8.31
C VAL A 280 2.33 -34.22 7.22
N PHE A 281 1.97 -35.44 7.60
CA PHE A 281 1.33 -36.41 6.74
C PHE A 281 -0.02 -36.80 7.33
N PHE A 282 -1.06 -36.73 6.51
CA PHE A 282 -2.40 -37.22 6.81
C PHE A 282 -2.70 -38.42 5.94
N GLU A 283 -3.30 -39.46 6.50
CA GLU A 283 -3.69 -40.69 5.78
C GLU A 283 -5.18 -40.65 5.46
N ASP A 284 -5.58 -41.42 4.44
CA ASP A 284 -6.97 -41.57 3.99
C ASP A 284 -7.71 -40.24 3.73
N VAL A 285 -7.00 -39.23 3.21
CA VAL A 285 -7.60 -37.91 2.94
C VAL A 285 -8.26 -37.91 1.56
N PRO A 286 -9.59 -37.67 1.48
CA PRO A 286 -10.24 -37.52 0.18
C PRO A 286 -9.74 -36.25 -0.51
N VAL A 287 -9.58 -36.32 -1.82
CA VAL A 287 -9.27 -35.13 -2.63
C VAL A 287 -10.49 -34.21 -2.60
N SER A 288 -10.35 -33.05 -1.95
CA SER A 288 -11.41 -32.06 -1.77
C SER A 288 -10.86 -30.65 -1.88
N ASP A 289 -11.69 -29.71 -2.35
CA ASP A 289 -11.39 -28.29 -2.46
C ASP A 289 -11.65 -27.53 -1.14
N ASP A 290 -12.27 -28.21 -0.16
CA ASP A 290 -12.72 -27.66 1.12
C ASP A 290 -11.84 -28.11 2.30
N LEU A 291 -10.57 -28.42 2.02
CA LEU A 291 -9.62 -28.83 3.05
C LEU A 291 -9.08 -27.63 3.81
N GLU A 292 -9.08 -27.68 5.14
CA GLU A 292 -8.45 -26.66 5.98
C GLU A 292 -7.42 -27.27 6.94
N PHE A 293 -6.23 -26.69 6.96
CA PHE A 293 -5.11 -27.14 7.79
C PHE A 293 -4.92 -26.26 9.01
N THR A 294 -4.82 -26.85 10.19
CA THR A 294 -4.48 -26.15 11.43
C THR A 294 -3.19 -26.71 12.02
N TYR A 295 -2.19 -25.85 12.20
CA TYR A 295 -0.85 -26.25 12.67
C TYR A 295 -0.86 -26.83 14.08
N ALA A 296 -1.56 -26.17 15.01
CA ALA A 296 -1.72 -26.61 16.40
C ALA A 296 -3.02 -26.01 16.96
N PRO A 297 -3.60 -26.57 18.04
CA PRO A 297 -4.70 -25.91 18.75
C PRO A 297 -4.38 -24.44 19.06
N GLY A 298 -5.31 -23.54 18.75
CA GLY A 298 -5.13 -22.08 18.90
C GLY A 298 -4.54 -21.35 17.68
N PHE A 299 -4.06 -22.05 16.65
CA PHE A 299 -3.75 -21.43 15.36
C PHE A 299 -5.03 -21.33 14.51
N SER A 300 -5.12 -20.30 13.66
CA SER A 300 -6.19 -20.25 12.66
C SER A 300 -6.02 -21.31 11.58
N ALA A 301 -7.15 -21.84 11.14
CA ALA A 301 -7.22 -22.75 10.01
C ALA A 301 -6.77 -22.04 8.72
N VAL A 302 -5.99 -22.77 7.92
CA VAL A 302 -5.45 -22.32 6.63
C VAL A 302 -6.13 -23.15 5.53
N PRO A 303 -6.98 -22.54 4.68
CA PRO A 303 -7.63 -23.28 3.62
C PRO A 303 -6.61 -23.74 2.56
N LEU A 304 -6.58 -25.04 2.31
CA LEU A 304 -5.78 -25.71 1.28
C LEU A 304 -6.54 -25.74 -0.04
N ARG A 305 -6.77 -24.57 -0.62
CA ARG A 305 -7.40 -24.51 -1.94
C ARG A 305 -6.42 -25.02 -2.99
N PRO A 306 -6.79 -25.99 -3.85
CA PRO A 306 -5.98 -26.30 -5.01
C PRO A 306 -5.84 -25.04 -5.83
N THR A 307 -4.63 -24.50 -5.88
CA THR A 307 -4.30 -23.67 -7.01
C THR A 307 -4.44 -24.57 -8.22
N LYS A 308 -5.44 -24.29 -9.08
CA LYS A 308 -5.23 -24.48 -10.51
C LYS A 308 -3.79 -24.03 -10.72
N THR A 309 -2.89 -24.91 -11.15
CA THR A 309 -1.57 -24.51 -11.61
C THR A 309 -1.86 -23.44 -12.66
N ARG A 310 -1.89 -22.16 -12.25
CA ARG A 310 -2.19 -21.07 -13.17
C ARG A 310 -1.05 -21.21 -14.16
N GLU A 311 -1.39 -21.58 -15.39
CA GLU A 311 -0.45 -21.50 -16.48
C GLU A 311 0.27 -20.15 -16.35
N PRO A 312 1.60 -20.09 -16.52
CA PRO A 312 2.34 -18.85 -16.30
C PRO A 312 1.57 -17.69 -16.94
N ILE A 313 1.17 -16.67 -16.18
CA ILE A 313 0.36 -15.58 -16.71
C ILE A 313 1.25 -14.48 -17.29
N GLN A 314 0.85 -13.91 -18.42
CA GLN A 314 1.50 -12.76 -19.05
C GLN A 314 1.14 -11.47 -18.32
N GLY A 315 -0.07 -11.40 -17.79
CA GLY A 315 -0.62 -10.27 -17.07
C GLY A 315 -1.99 -10.60 -16.52
N GLU A 316 -2.66 -9.58 -16.02
CA GLU A 316 -4.05 -9.60 -15.57
C GLU A 316 -4.69 -8.31 -16.09
N VAL A 317 -5.97 -8.38 -16.44
CA VAL A 317 -6.79 -7.22 -16.78
C VAL A 317 -7.68 -6.91 -15.59
N ASP A 318 -7.63 -5.67 -15.11
CA ASP A 318 -8.39 -5.27 -13.92
C ASP A 318 -9.90 -5.25 -14.21
N TYR A 319 -10.34 -4.45 -15.19
CA TYR A 319 -11.75 -4.33 -15.58
C TYR A 319 -11.93 -4.30 -17.09
N ILE A 320 -12.91 -5.07 -17.59
CA ILE A 320 -13.56 -4.79 -18.86
C ILE A 320 -15.02 -4.43 -18.57
N LEU A 321 -15.37 -3.16 -18.77
CA LEU A 321 -16.70 -2.61 -18.59
C LEU A 321 -17.45 -2.53 -19.93
N GLN A 322 -18.77 -2.57 -19.86
CA GLN A 322 -19.65 -2.29 -21.00
C GLN A 322 -20.63 -1.15 -20.64
N PRO A 323 -20.18 0.12 -20.65
CA PRO A 323 -21.00 1.27 -20.24
C PRO A 323 -22.28 1.43 -21.08
N ASP A 324 -22.22 1.05 -22.35
CA ASP A 324 -23.38 1.05 -23.25
C ASP A 324 -23.60 -0.37 -23.80
N LEU A 325 -24.68 -1.01 -23.35
CA LEU A 325 -25.06 -2.35 -23.78
C LEU A 325 -25.44 -2.42 -25.27
N SER A 326 -25.84 -1.31 -25.87
CA SER A 326 -26.14 -1.22 -27.31
C SER A 326 -24.88 -1.06 -28.16
N SER A 327 -23.77 -0.63 -27.55
CA SER A 327 -22.49 -0.42 -28.22
C SER A 327 -21.69 -1.72 -28.33
N PRO A 328 -21.03 -1.95 -29.48
CA PRO A 328 -20.07 -3.06 -29.64
C PRO A 328 -18.71 -2.78 -28.96
N ARG A 329 -18.56 -1.67 -28.23
CA ARG A 329 -17.30 -1.23 -27.62
C ARG A 329 -17.26 -1.57 -26.14
N PHE A 330 -16.14 -2.16 -25.73
CA PHE A 330 -15.82 -2.39 -24.32
C PHE A 330 -14.79 -1.36 -23.85
N LEU A 331 -14.90 -0.95 -22.58
CA LEU A 331 -13.91 -0.13 -21.91
C LEU A 331 -13.01 -1.05 -21.07
N HIS A 332 -11.75 -1.16 -21.45
CA HIS A 332 -10.71 -1.75 -20.59
C HIS A 332 -10.18 -0.67 -19.67
N LEU A 333 -10.41 -0.82 -18.37
CA LEU A 333 -9.98 0.12 -17.35
C LEU A 333 -8.93 -0.56 -16.46
N GLU A 334 -7.68 -0.14 -16.61
CA GLU A 334 -6.60 -0.49 -15.68
C GLU A 334 -6.64 0.49 -14.50
N VAL A 335 -6.76 -0.04 -13.29
CA VAL A 335 -6.90 0.78 -12.09
C VAL A 335 -5.69 0.64 -11.18
N ALA A 336 -5.28 1.72 -10.54
CA ALA A 336 -4.21 1.66 -9.55
C ALA A 336 -4.40 2.70 -8.45
N VAL A 337 -4.09 2.30 -7.21
CA VAL A 337 -3.88 3.23 -6.11
C VAL A 337 -2.43 3.22 -5.67
N LYS A 338 -1.79 4.40 -5.60
CA LYS A 338 -0.36 4.51 -5.35
C LYS A 338 0.05 5.68 -4.44
N PHE A 339 1.19 5.52 -3.78
CA PHE A 339 1.72 6.48 -2.80
C PHE A 339 3.23 6.62 -3.01
N TYR A 340 3.70 7.81 -3.39
CA TYR A 340 5.11 8.04 -3.72
C TYR A 340 5.66 9.31 -3.10
N LEU A 341 6.91 9.25 -2.66
CA LEU A 341 7.64 10.31 -1.98
C LEU A 341 8.59 10.96 -2.97
N ALA A 342 8.57 12.28 -3.05
CA ALA A 342 9.58 13.05 -3.74
C ALA A 342 10.95 12.74 -3.13
N SER A 343 11.85 12.20 -3.94
CA SER A 343 13.20 11.83 -3.52
C SER A 343 14.18 13.00 -3.50
N LYS A 344 13.77 14.15 -4.06
CA LYS A 344 14.51 15.40 -4.17
C LYS A 344 13.60 16.57 -3.76
N GLU A 345 14.21 17.70 -3.44
CA GLU A 345 13.51 18.94 -3.12
C GLU A 345 12.82 19.52 -4.36
N GLU A 346 13.55 19.60 -5.46
CA GLU A 346 13.02 19.93 -6.77
C GLU A 346 12.76 18.64 -7.56
N VAL A 347 11.49 18.38 -7.87
CA VAL A 347 11.04 17.27 -8.70
C VAL A 347 10.83 17.76 -10.13
N ALA A 348 11.37 17.03 -11.11
CA ALA A 348 11.24 17.40 -12.52
C ALA A 348 10.60 16.29 -13.35
N THR A 349 10.58 15.05 -12.85
CA THR A 349 10.09 13.89 -13.58
C THR A 349 9.35 12.90 -12.69
N TRP A 350 8.56 12.02 -13.30
CA TRP A 350 7.93 10.89 -12.60
C TRP A 350 8.93 9.93 -11.93
N ASP A 351 10.19 9.88 -12.39
CA ASP A 351 11.24 9.02 -11.80
C ASP A 351 11.77 9.59 -10.47
N ASP A 352 11.52 10.87 -10.16
CA ASP A 352 11.89 11.48 -8.88
C ASP A 352 10.96 11.06 -7.73
N PHE A 353 9.89 10.30 -8.02
CA PHE A 353 8.91 9.81 -7.05
C PHE A 353 9.12 8.32 -6.74
N ILE A 354 9.53 8.04 -5.50
CA ILE A 354 9.90 6.71 -5.01
C ILE A 354 8.95 6.31 -3.87
N ALA A 355 8.43 5.08 -3.90
CA ALA A 355 7.53 4.62 -2.85
C ALA A 355 8.29 4.36 -1.53
N PRO A 356 7.60 4.16 -0.40
CA PRO A 356 8.26 3.75 0.84
C PRO A 356 9.08 2.45 0.69
N ASN A 357 8.72 1.60 -0.27
CA ASN A 357 9.58 0.53 -0.78
C ASN A 357 10.36 1.06 -2.00
N PRO A 358 11.68 1.28 -1.91
CA PRO A 358 12.43 1.97 -2.97
C PRO A 358 12.53 1.23 -4.31
N ARG A 359 12.02 0.00 -4.40
CA ARG A 359 11.92 -0.75 -5.66
C ARG A 359 10.72 -0.33 -6.53
N ASP A 360 9.73 0.35 -5.94
CA ASP A 360 8.55 0.85 -6.65
C ASP A 360 8.77 2.35 -6.93
N ILE A 361 8.97 2.68 -8.20
CA ILE A 361 9.26 4.02 -8.70
C ILE A 361 8.13 4.40 -9.66
N LEU A 362 7.55 5.58 -9.47
CA LEU A 362 6.34 5.99 -10.18
C LEU A 362 6.54 6.04 -11.69
N GLY A 363 7.63 6.64 -12.18
CA GLY A 363 7.90 6.69 -13.62
C GLY A 363 8.16 5.31 -14.26
N LEU A 364 8.70 4.33 -13.53
CA LEU A 364 8.78 2.94 -14.01
C LEU A 364 7.39 2.28 -14.06
N LYS A 365 6.57 2.50 -13.03
CA LYS A 365 5.21 1.97 -12.96
C LYS A 365 4.33 2.54 -14.07
N LEU A 366 4.37 3.85 -14.30
CA LEU A 366 3.60 4.52 -15.35
C LEU A 366 4.00 4.02 -16.73
N ARG A 367 5.31 3.96 -17.05
CA ARG A 367 5.81 3.39 -18.31
C ARG A 367 5.35 1.95 -18.52
N HIS A 368 5.40 1.10 -17.51
CA HIS A 368 4.91 -0.29 -17.61
C HIS A 368 3.39 -0.35 -17.86
N MET A 369 2.61 0.52 -17.22
CA MET A 369 1.17 0.57 -17.43
C MET A 369 0.80 0.96 -18.86
N LEU A 370 1.37 2.06 -19.36
CA LEU A 370 1.11 2.57 -20.71
C LEU A 370 1.64 1.60 -21.79
N SER A 371 2.88 1.13 -21.66
CA SER A 371 3.53 0.33 -22.71
C SER A 371 3.14 -1.15 -22.71
N HIS A 372 2.63 -1.69 -21.60
CA HIS A 372 2.31 -3.12 -21.44
C HIS A 372 0.87 -3.36 -20.97
N GLN A 373 0.47 -2.87 -19.78
CA GLN A 373 -0.83 -3.26 -19.21
C GLN A 373 -2.01 -2.80 -20.05
N LEU A 374 -2.00 -1.56 -20.55
CA LEU A 374 -3.10 -1.08 -21.41
C LEU A 374 -3.27 -1.90 -22.70
N LYS A 375 -2.22 -2.59 -23.17
CA LYS A 375 -2.30 -3.47 -24.35
C LYS A 375 -2.95 -4.82 -24.05
N MET A 376 -3.04 -5.23 -22.78
CA MET A 376 -3.55 -6.54 -22.38
C MET A 376 -5.02 -6.75 -22.77
N GLY A 377 -5.85 -5.70 -22.68
CA GLY A 377 -7.26 -5.75 -23.08
C GLY A 377 -7.49 -5.96 -24.59
N GLN A 378 -6.44 -5.91 -25.41
CA GLN A 378 -6.50 -6.09 -26.86
C GLN A 378 -6.02 -7.48 -27.33
N THR A 379 -5.57 -8.32 -26.40
CA THR A 379 -5.09 -9.69 -26.69
C THR A 379 -6.20 -10.57 -27.30
N ASP A 380 -5.81 -11.57 -28.10
CA ASP A 380 -6.76 -12.55 -28.66
C ASP A 380 -7.52 -13.30 -27.56
N HIS A 381 -6.86 -13.57 -26.43
CA HIS A 381 -7.49 -14.21 -25.27
C HIS A 381 -8.71 -13.41 -24.77
N ILE A 382 -8.52 -12.12 -24.50
CA ILE A 382 -9.61 -11.24 -24.02
C ILE A 382 -10.69 -11.09 -25.10
N ARG A 383 -10.31 -10.92 -26.37
CA ARG A 383 -11.27 -10.83 -27.48
C ARG A 383 -12.15 -12.08 -27.58
N ASN A 384 -11.57 -13.27 -27.43
CA ASN A 384 -12.29 -14.54 -27.48
C ASN A 384 -13.23 -14.72 -26.28
N LEU A 385 -12.80 -14.35 -25.07
CA LEU A 385 -13.65 -14.37 -23.88
C LEU A 385 -14.87 -13.45 -24.02
N LEU A 386 -14.67 -12.23 -24.50
CA LEU A 386 -15.75 -11.27 -24.72
C LEU A 386 -16.74 -11.75 -25.80
N ALA A 387 -16.23 -12.32 -26.90
CA ALA A 387 -17.08 -12.89 -27.95
C ALA A 387 -17.96 -14.03 -27.43
N ALA A 388 -17.38 -14.96 -26.64
CA ALA A 388 -18.11 -16.08 -26.05
C ALA A 388 -19.21 -15.63 -25.08
N ARG A 389 -18.92 -14.66 -24.20
CA ARG A 389 -19.89 -14.13 -23.24
C ARG A 389 -21.08 -13.46 -23.92
N THR A 390 -20.85 -12.72 -25.00
CA THR A 390 -21.95 -12.07 -25.71
C THR A 390 -22.80 -13.05 -26.51
N ALA A 391 -22.19 -14.07 -27.12
CA ALA A 391 -22.95 -15.15 -27.75
C ALA A 391 -23.88 -15.86 -26.74
N ALA A 392 -23.40 -16.09 -25.52
CA ALA A 392 -24.18 -16.69 -24.44
C ALA A 392 -25.31 -15.79 -23.92
N ALA A 393 -25.14 -14.47 -23.95
CA ALA A 393 -26.13 -13.50 -23.46
C ALA A 393 -27.34 -13.30 -24.39
N GLY A 394 -27.46 -14.05 -25.49
CA GLY A 394 -28.60 -13.96 -26.42
C GLY A 394 -28.75 -12.59 -27.10
N GLN A 395 -27.73 -11.73 -27.01
CA GLN A 395 -27.67 -10.47 -27.74
C GLN A 395 -27.44 -10.80 -29.22
N SER A 396 -28.54 -11.12 -29.91
CA SER A 396 -28.57 -11.16 -31.36
C SER A 396 -28.08 -9.81 -31.84
N VAL A 397 -26.87 -9.79 -32.39
CA VAL A 397 -26.33 -8.64 -33.09
C VAL A 397 -27.38 -8.29 -34.14
N SER A 398 -28.04 -7.14 -34.00
CA SER A 398 -28.94 -6.67 -35.03
C SER A 398 -28.19 -6.73 -36.35
N GLU A 399 -28.82 -7.32 -37.37
CA GLU A 399 -28.19 -7.63 -38.66
C GLU A 399 -27.49 -6.41 -39.32
N GLY A 400 -27.77 -5.19 -38.84
CA GLY A 400 -27.05 -3.96 -39.19
C GLY A 400 -25.58 -3.91 -38.75
N ALA A 401 -25.19 -4.44 -37.60
CA ALA A 401 -23.78 -4.42 -37.16
C ALA A 401 -22.93 -5.54 -37.82
N ALA A 402 -23.57 -6.67 -38.15
CA ALA A 402 -22.96 -7.72 -38.97
C ALA A 402 -22.70 -7.26 -40.41
N ARG A 403 -23.58 -6.41 -40.99
CA ARG A 403 -23.43 -5.83 -42.34
C ARG A 403 -22.28 -4.81 -42.48
N LEU A 404 -21.74 -4.28 -41.38
CA LEU A 404 -20.66 -3.28 -41.39
C LEU A 404 -19.26 -3.86 -41.10
N GLY A 405 -19.12 -5.17 -40.85
CA GLY A 405 -17.82 -5.81 -40.59
C GLY A 405 -17.03 -5.22 -39.40
N ARG A 406 -17.69 -4.45 -38.52
CA ARG A 406 -17.05 -3.76 -37.40
C ARG A 406 -16.70 -4.76 -36.30
N LYS A 407 -15.42 -5.18 -36.25
CA LYS A 407 -14.85 -5.92 -35.12
C LYS A 407 -15.18 -5.18 -33.82
N ARG A 408 -15.69 -5.89 -32.82
CA ARG A 408 -15.81 -5.35 -31.47
C ARG A 408 -14.42 -4.94 -30.97
N THR A 409 -14.34 -3.74 -30.42
CA THR A 409 -13.07 -3.13 -30.02
C THR A 409 -13.06 -2.86 -28.53
N THR A 410 -11.94 -3.14 -27.90
CA THR A 410 -11.65 -2.72 -26.53
C THR A 410 -10.90 -1.39 -26.57
N GLN A 411 -11.41 -0.38 -25.89
CA GLN A 411 -10.71 0.89 -25.68
C GLN A 411 -10.07 0.85 -24.29
N SER A 412 -8.74 0.97 -24.23
CA SER A 412 -8.00 0.86 -22.97
C SER A 412 -7.71 2.21 -22.36
N ARG A 413 -7.91 2.33 -21.05
CA ARG A 413 -7.75 3.55 -20.27
C ARG A 413 -7.13 3.27 -18.90
N LEU A 414 -6.39 4.24 -18.39
CA LEU A 414 -5.72 4.23 -17.11
C LEU A 414 -6.47 5.13 -16.11
N TRP A 415 -6.89 4.56 -14.98
CA TRP A 415 -7.37 5.31 -13.82
C TRP A 415 -6.40 5.10 -12.65
N MET A 416 -5.72 6.16 -12.20
CA MET A 416 -4.74 6.04 -11.12
C MET A 416 -5.02 7.05 -10.02
N ASN A 417 -5.56 6.60 -8.88
CA ASN A 417 -5.62 7.43 -7.67
C ASN A 417 -4.33 7.30 -6.85
N GLY A 418 -4.18 8.20 -5.89
CA GLY A 418 -3.03 8.15 -5.01
C GLY A 418 -2.73 9.47 -4.34
N ARG A 419 -1.55 9.50 -3.73
CA ARG A 419 -0.99 10.72 -3.15
C ARG A 419 0.49 10.81 -3.43
N LEU A 420 0.96 12.03 -3.68
CA LEU A 420 2.38 12.34 -3.71
C LEU A 420 2.79 13.00 -2.40
N PHE A 421 4.01 12.78 -1.94
CA PHE A 421 4.49 13.29 -0.66
C PHE A 421 5.75 14.12 -0.86
N LEU A 422 5.76 15.33 -0.32
CA LEU A 422 6.92 16.21 -0.38
C LEU A 422 7.70 16.20 0.94
N ALA A 423 9.01 16.37 0.85
CA ALA A 423 9.87 16.36 2.02
C ALA A 423 9.58 17.57 2.92
N VAL A 424 9.51 17.33 4.23
CA VAL A 424 9.34 18.39 5.22
C VAL A 424 10.40 18.26 6.31
N THR A 425 11.03 19.38 6.63
CA THR A 425 12.01 19.49 7.73
C THR A 425 11.52 20.40 8.83
N GLU A 426 10.65 21.35 8.51
CA GLU A 426 10.09 22.29 9.46
C GLU A 426 8.84 21.72 10.15
N PRO A 427 8.46 22.25 11.32
CA PRO A 427 7.21 21.90 11.98
C PRO A 427 6.03 22.06 11.02
N LEU A 428 5.13 21.07 11.00
CA LEU A 428 3.87 21.20 10.29
C LEU A 428 3.08 22.32 10.96
N ASP A 429 2.65 23.32 10.21
CA ASP A 429 1.67 24.31 10.67
C ASP A 429 0.35 24.08 9.92
N GLU A 430 -0.71 24.75 10.38
CA GLU A 430 -1.99 24.77 9.65
C GLU A 430 -1.87 25.53 8.32
N SER A 431 -0.77 26.24 8.11
CA SER A 431 -0.56 27.24 7.05
C SER A 431 0.58 26.90 6.08
N SER A 432 0.97 25.63 5.95
CA SER A 432 2.06 25.21 5.07
C SER A 432 1.65 25.34 3.59
N GLU A 433 1.38 26.55 3.13
CA GLU A 433 1.26 26.91 1.72
C GLU A 433 2.60 26.59 1.05
N ARG A 434 2.60 25.62 0.15
CA ARG A 434 3.74 25.36 -0.74
C ARG A 434 3.34 25.75 -2.15
N GLN A 435 4.19 26.54 -2.79
CA GLN A 435 3.98 27.02 -4.17
C GLN A 435 3.64 25.85 -5.11
N GLU A 436 2.43 25.92 -5.68
CA GLU A 436 1.75 24.80 -6.36
C GLU A 436 2.20 24.56 -7.82
N SER A 437 3.18 25.32 -8.32
CA SER A 437 3.54 25.27 -9.74
C SER A 437 4.49 24.14 -10.14
N TRP A 438 4.90 23.27 -9.22
CA TRP A 438 5.79 22.14 -9.58
C TRP A 438 5.05 21.09 -10.42
N HIS A 439 3.73 20.96 -10.25
CA HIS A 439 2.92 19.99 -10.99
C HIS A 439 2.95 20.23 -12.50
N SER A 440 2.92 21.50 -12.92
CA SER A 440 2.86 21.88 -14.34
C SER A 440 4.13 21.55 -15.11
N GLN A 441 5.23 21.25 -14.41
CA GLN A 441 6.50 20.86 -15.02
C GLN A 441 6.55 19.37 -15.38
N ILE A 442 5.66 18.56 -14.81
CA ILE A 442 5.63 17.11 -15.03
C ILE A 442 4.45 16.77 -15.96
N PRO A 443 4.71 16.30 -17.20
CA PRO A 443 3.64 15.98 -18.14
C PRO A 443 2.66 14.94 -17.59
N MET A 444 1.37 15.11 -17.89
CA MET A 444 0.23 14.32 -17.38
C MET A 444 -0.01 14.38 -15.88
N LEU A 445 0.77 15.12 -15.09
CA LEU A 445 0.51 15.18 -13.65
C LEU A 445 -0.71 16.04 -13.36
N SER A 446 -1.66 15.51 -12.59
CA SER A 446 -2.86 16.27 -12.25
C SER A 446 -2.51 17.46 -11.34
N PRO A 447 -2.99 18.68 -11.66
CA PRO A 447 -2.81 19.84 -10.77
C PRO A 447 -3.70 19.75 -9.51
N ASN A 448 -4.70 18.87 -9.50
CA ASN A 448 -5.66 18.72 -8.42
C ASN A 448 -5.33 17.57 -7.47
N LEU A 449 -4.19 16.89 -7.65
CA LEU A 449 -3.85 15.73 -6.85
C LEU A 449 -3.67 16.08 -5.37
N GLU A 450 -3.84 15.08 -4.53
CA GLU A 450 -3.59 15.20 -3.10
C GLU A 450 -2.09 15.09 -2.78
N VAL A 451 -1.56 16.11 -2.10
CA VAL A 451 -0.16 16.17 -1.66
C VAL A 451 -0.10 16.00 -0.15
N GLY A 452 0.73 15.07 0.32
CA GLY A 452 1.07 14.90 1.72
C GLY A 452 2.51 15.28 2.03
N TRP A 453 2.93 15.04 3.27
CA TRP A 453 4.30 15.28 3.72
C TRP A 453 5.08 13.98 3.90
N TRP A 454 6.41 14.05 3.88
CA TRP A 454 7.23 12.98 4.44
C TRP A 454 8.45 13.52 5.16
N CYS A 455 8.90 12.82 6.20
CA CYS A 455 10.15 13.12 6.89
C CYS A 455 10.87 11.84 7.33
N ARG A 456 12.11 11.98 7.79
CA ARG A 456 12.89 10.87 8.35
C ARG A 456 12.60 10.69 9.84
N PHE A 457 12.92 9.53 10.39
CA PHE A 457 12.77 9.28 11.84
C PHE A 457 13.51 10.32 12.69
N ARG A 458 14.72 10.73 12.28
CA ARG A 458 15.47 11.78 12.98
C ARG A 458 14.78 13.15 13.00
N ASP A 459 13.95 13.44 12.01
CA ASP A 459 13.28 14.74 11.86
C ASP A 459 11.91 14.78 12.54
N LEU A 460 11.39 13.61 12.96
CA LEU A 460 10.01 13.47 13.44
C LEU A 460 9.68 14.37 14.65
N ASP A 461 10.62 14.49 15.60
CA ASP A 461 10.43 15.35 16.78
C ASP A 461 10.26 16.82 16.37
N ARG A 462 11.07 17.30 15.42
CA ARG A 462 10.96 18.66 14.90
C ARG A 462 9.69 18.88 14.08
N VAL A 463 9.33 17.92 13.24
CA VAL A 463 8.22 18.06 12.27
C VAL A 463 6.85 18.05 12.93
N LEU A 464 6.66 17.31 14.04
CA LEU A 464 5.34 17.14 14.65
C LEU A 464 5.03 18.21 15.72
N PRO A 465 3.94 18.99 15.59
CA PRO A 465 3.52 19.95 16.62
C PRO A 465 2.91 19.32 17.87
N ALA A 466 2.99 20.00 19.01
CA ALA A 466 2.35 19.51 20.23
C ALA A 466 0.82 19.68 20.25
N ALA A 467 0.29 20.61 19.45
CA ALA A 467 -1.13 20.96 19.42
C ALA A 467 -2.03 19.84 18.87
N PHE A 468 -1.52 19.03 17.93
CA PHE A 468 -2.34 18.07 17.20
C PHE A 468 -2.44 16.69 17.86
N ARG A 469 -3.30 15.85 17.27
CA ARG A 469 -3.38 14.42 17.54
C ARG A 469 -2.94 13.62 16.33
N TYR A 470 -2.52 12.38 16.59
CA TYR A 470 -1.93 11.55 15.56
C TYR A 470 -2.49 10.14 15.56
N LEU A 471 -2.62 9.58 14.35
CA LEU A 471 -2.93 8.17 14.12
C LEU A 471 -1.91 7.55 13.18
N VAL A 472 -1.36 6.40 13.57
CA VAL A 472 -0.62 5.53 12.64
C VAL A 472 -1.65 4.73 11.83
N LEU A 473 -1.70 5.00 10.53
CA LEU A 473 -2.68 4.44 9.60
C LEU A 473 -2.38 2.98 9.31
N LYS A 474 -3.40 2.15 9.43
CA LYS A 474 -3.32 0.70 9.24
C LYS A 474 -3.87 0.33 7.87
N LYS A 475 -3.16 -0.58 7.20
CA LYS A 475 -3.68 -1.18 5.97
C LYS A 475 -4.90 -2.07 6.28
N PRO A 476 -5.86 -2.16 5.35
CA PRO A 476 -5.86 -1.51 4.03
C PRO A 476 -6.45 -0.08 3.99
N TYR A 477 -6.89 0.47 5.13
CA TYR A 477 -7.66 1.71 5.23
C TYR A 477 -6.79 2.97 5.14
N TRP A 478 -6.21 3.21 3.97
CA TRP A 478 -5.28 4.32 3.70
C TRP A 478 -5.86 5.40 2.76
N LEU A 479 -7.14 5.28 2.40
CA LEU A 479 -7.72 5.99 1.26
C LEU A 479 -8.29 7.35 1.67
N ALA A 480 -9.48 7.43 2.26
CA ALA A 480 -10.12 8.71 2.53
C ALA A 480 -9.54 9.44 3.75
N PRO A 481 -9.54 10.79 3.77
CA PRO A 481 -9.33 11.61 4.96
C PRO A 481 -10.17 11.14 6.16
N LEU A 482 -9.56 11.08 7.34
CA LEU A 482 -10.23 10.59 8.54
C LEU A 482 -11.19 11.62 9.13
N ARG A 483 -12.28 11.12 9.69
CA ARG A 483 -13.20 11.87 10.55
C ARG A 483 -13.77 10.93 11.60
N GLY A 484 -14.12 11.48 12.76
CA GLY A 484 -14.89 10.73 13.73
C GLY A 484 -15.14 11.51 15.02
N SER A 485 -15.80 10.84 15.95
CA SER A 485 -16.07 11.34 17.29
C SER A 485 -15.22 10.63 18.35
N GLY A 486 -14.96 11.32 19.45
CA GLY A 486 -14.23 10.79 20.60
C GLY A 486 -12.72 10.60 20.37
N VAL A 487 -12.12 9.69 21.13
CA VAL A 487 -10.65 9.54 21.24
C VAL A 487 -10.08 8.33 20.49
N ARG A 488 -10.91 7.63 19.70
CA ARG A 488 -10.53 6.40 19.00
C ARG A 488 -11.17 6.35 17.62
N HIS A 489 -10.37 6.11 16.59
CA HIS A 489 -10.86 5.74 15.28
C HIS A 489 -11.06 4.22 15.20
N VAL A 490 -12.15 3.77 14.56
CA VAL A 490 -12.53 2.35 14.46
C VAL A 490 -11.38 1.48 13.92
N ASP A 491 -10.71 1.94 12.87
CA ASP A 491 -9.64 1.18 12.20
C ASP A 491 -8.24 1.39 12.78
N HIS A 492 -7.93 2.63 13.14
CA HIS A 492 -6.57 3.05 13.45
C HIS A 492 -6.29 3.05 14.94
N GLY A 493 -7.32 2.86 15.75
CA GLY A 493 -7.24 2.79 17.20
C GLY A 493 -7.17 4.17 17.82
N ARG A 494 -6.45 4.25 18.94
CA ARG A 494 -6.47 5.43 19.81
C ARG A 494 -5.68 6.59 19.21
N LEU A 495 -6.23 7.79 19.32
CA LEU A 495 -5.52 9.03 19.03
C LEU A 495 -4.36 9.20 20.01
N ARG A 496 -3.20 9.60 19.48
CA ARG A 496 -1.96 9.80 20.24
C ARG A 496 -1.65 11.28 20.35
N THR A 497 -1.14 11.68 21.50
CA THR A 497 -0.41 12.94 21.62
C THR A 497 0.95 12.85 20.92
N ARG A 498 1.58 14.00 20.64
CA ARG A 498 2.95 14.06 20.11
C ARG A 498 3.92 13.20 20.94
N SER A 499 3.93 13.37 22.26
CA SER A 499 4.86 12.66 23.16
C SER A 499 4.68 11.15 23.12
N GLU A 500 3.45 10.67 23.01
CA GLU A 500 3.16 9.23 22.90
C GLU A 500 3.60 8.67 21.55
N LEU A 501 3.32 9.39 20.45
CA LEU A 501 3.76 8.96 19.13
C LEU A 501 5.29 8.90 19.03
N LEU A 502 6.00 9.90 19.58
CA LEU A 502 7.47 9.90 19.61
C LEU A 502 8.03 8.76 20.48
N LYS A 503 7.35 8.41 21.57
CA LYS A 503 7.73 7.24 22.38
C LYS A 503 7.57 5.94 21.58
N GLU A 504 6.48 5.79 20.84
CA GLU A 504 6.27 4.65 19.93
C GLU A 504 7.30 4.64 18.78
N ALA A 505 7.66 5.81 18.25
CA ALA A 505 8.56 5.95 17.12
C ALA A 505 9.97 5.40 17.38
N LYS A 506 10.42 5.38 18.64
CA LYS A 506 11.69 4.76 19.04
C LYS A 506 11.78 3.27 18.70
N ALA A 507 10.64 2.59 18.56
CA ALA A 507 10.59 1.17 18.19
C ALA A 507 10.41 0.93 16.68
N TRP A 508 10.27 1.98 15.86
CA TRP A 508 10.03 1.83 14.43
C TRP A 508 11.32 1.51 13.67
N ASN A 509 11.24 0.51 12.80
CA ASN A 509 12.33 0.12 11.89
C ASN A 509 11.89 0.07 10.42
N ARG A 510 10.61 0.38 10.16
CA ARG A 510 10.00 0.50 8.84
C ARG A 510 9.19 1.77 8.79
N PHE A 511 8.96 2.26 7.58
CA PHE A 511 8.15 3.45 7.38
C PHE A 511 6.79 3.31 8.10
N GLN A 512 6.26 4.44 8.55
CA GLN A 512 4.89 4.57 9.03
C GLN A 512 4.13 5.56 8.18
N TYR A 513 2.83 5.37 8.08
CA TYR A 513 1.92 6.33 7.48
C TYR A 513 1.10 6.97 8.60
N VAL A 514 1.16 8.29 8.73
CA VAL A 514 0.67 9.02 9.91
C VAL A 514 -0.30 10.10 9.46
N ALA A 515 -1.51 10.09 10.02
CA ALA A 515 -2.46 11.19 9.92
C ALA A 515 -2.26 12.19 11.06
N VAL A 516 -2.37 13.47 10.73
CA VAL A 516 -2.37 14.61 11.64
C VAL A 516 -3.81 15.11 11.76
N LEU A 517 -4.30 15.21 12.98
CA LEU A 517 -5.70 15.48 13.27
C LEU A 517 -5.82 16.75 14.09
N SER A 518 -6.75 17.61 13.70
CA SER A 518 -7.38 18.54 14.62
C SER A 518 -8.38 17.74 15.45
N ALA A 519 -8.35 17.92 16.76
CA ALA A 519 -9.24 17.21 17.67
C ALA A 519 -9.70 18.16 18.77
N ASP A 520 -11.01 18.23 18.97
CA ASP A 520 -11.63 18.87 20.12
C ASP A 520 -12.10 17.82 21.13
N ALA A 521 -12.90 18.23 22.13
CA ALA A 521 -13.38 17.31 23.18
C ALA A 521 -14.34 16.24 22.66
N SER A 522 -14.94 16.44 21.48
CA SER A 522 -16.06 15.67 20.94
C SER A 522 -15.77 15.02 19.58
N SER A 523 -14.91 15.62 18.77
CA SER A 523 -14.68 15.23 17.38
C SER A 523 -13.22 15.38 16.96
N PHE A 524 -12.85 14.68 15.89
CA PHE A 524 -11.59 14.87 15.21
C PHE A 524 -11.78 14.86 13.69
N GLU A 525 -10.95 15.65 13.03
CA GLU A 525 -10.87 15.77 11.58
C GLU A 525 -9.41 15.73 11.16
N GLU A 526 -9.15 15.08 10.03
CA GLU A 526 -7.81 15.05 9.46
C GLU A 526 -7.46 16.36 8.78
N LEU A 527 -6.28 16.89 9.12
CA LEU A 527 -5.69 18.07 8.48
C LEU A 527 -4.81 17.66 7.29
N CYS A 528 -3.94 16.68 7.53
CA CYS A 528 -3.04 16.15 6.52
C CYS A 528 -2.52 14.77 6.94
N ARG A 529 -1.81 14.10 6.02
CA ARG A 529 -1.15 12.83 6.30
C ARG A 529 0.20 12.74 5.61
N GLY A 530 1.07 11.91 6.16
CA GLY A 530 2.41 11.79 5.64
C GLY A 530 3.15 10.54 6.06
N PHE A 531 4.25 10.28 5.37
CA PHE A 531 5.13 9.15 5.64
C PHE A 531 6.26 9.56 6.57
N VAL A 532 6.52 8.74 7.59
CA VAL A 532 7.77 8.80 8.34
C VAL A 532 8.61 7.62 7.91
N VAL A 533 9.78 7.87 7.33
CA VAL A 533 10.64 6.82 6.75
C VAL A 533 11.93 6.61 7.55
N PRO A 534 12.57 5.43 7.45
CA PRO A 534 13.90 5.25 8.01
C PRO A 534 14.89 6.26 7.46
N ASP A 535 15.85 6.64 8.30
CA ASP A 535 16.93 7.56 7.98
C ASP A 535 17.77 7.16 6.75
N THR A 536 17.79 5.87 6.44
CA THR A 536 18.50 5.29 5.29
C THR A 536 17.67 5.27 4.01
N TRP A 537 16.39 5.64 4.02
CA TRP A 537 15.59 5.72 2.80
C TRP A 537 16.15 6.84 1.87
N PRO A 538 16.24 6.64 0.54
CA PRO A 538 15.71 5.52 -0.26
C PRO A 538 16.69 4.35 -0.48
N GLU A 539 17.81 4.28 0.24
CA GLU A 539 18.80 3.23 0.05
C GLU A 539 18.21 1.84 0.37
N THR A 540 18.44 0.88 -0.52
CA THR A 540 18.16 -0.53 -0.24
C THR A 540 19.44 -1.18 0.30
N LYS A 541 19.41 -1.69 1.54
CA LYS A 541 20.47 -2.59 2.01
C LYS A 541 20.59 -3.75 1.03
N ARG A 542 21.63 -3.72 0.21
CA ARG A 542 21.94 -4.73 -0.79
C ARG A 542 22.53 -5.92 -0.03
N GLU A 543 21.70 -6.80 0.52
CA GLU A 543 22.16 -8.11 0.98
C GLU A 543 22.57 -8.92 -0.26
N ARG A 544 23.78 -8.66 -0.76
CA ARG A 544 24.49 -9.60 -1.61
C ARG A 544 24.75 -10.82 -0.73
N ARG A 545 23.96 -11.88 -0.88
CA ARG A 545 24.39 -13.22 -0.45
C ARG A 545 25.80 -13.42 -1.01
N PRO A 546 26.82 -13.72 -0.18
CA PRO A 546 28.11 -14.13 -0.73
C PRO A 546 27.85 -15.33 -1.64
N ARG A 547 28.29 -15.25 -2.90
CA ARG A 547 28.28 -16.40 -3.79
C ARG A 547 29.12 -17.47 -3.08
N SER A 548 28.51 -18.62 -2.80
CA SER A 548 29.26 -19.81 -2.42
C SER A 548 30.39 -20.01 -3.42
N PRO A 549 31.63 -20.30 -2.99
CA PRO A 549 32.71 -20.59 -3.93
C PRO A 549 32.25 -21.76 -4.82
N ALA A 550 32.35 -21.58 -6.13
CA ALA A 550 32.14 -22.66 -7.07
C ALA A 550 33.11 -23.80 -6.71
N SER A 551 32.56 -24.99 -6.47
CA SER A 551 33.34 -26.21 -6.35
C SER A 551 34.15 -26.38 -7.62
N SER A 552 35.47 -26.37 -7.50
CA SER A 552 36.42 -26.67 -8.56
C SER A 552 36.11 -28.04 -9.18
N PRO A 553 36.17 -28.22 -10.52
CA PRO A 553 36.02 -29.52 -11.13
C PRO A 553 37.20 -30.42 -10.76
N SER A 554 36.91 -31.65 -10.34
CA SER A 554 37.93 -32.68 -10.13
C SER A 554 38.62 -32.99 -11.46
N SER A 555 39.93 -32.77 -11.51
CA SER A 555 40.81 -33.23 -12.58
C SER A 555 40.87 -34.77 -12.58
N ALA A 556 40.22 -35.40 -13.56
CA ALA A 556 40.51 -36.78 -13.93
C ALA A 556 41.76 -36.76 -14.81
N ALA A 557 42.92 -37.09 -14.24
CA ALA A 557 44.14 -37.34 -14.99
C ALA A 557 44.10 -38.77 -15.53
N GLY A 558 43.77 -38.92 -16.81
CA GLY A 558 44.01 -40.13 -17.58
C GLY A 558 45.47 -40.19 -18.00
N SER A 559 46.19 -41.21 -17.53
CA SER A 559 47.54 -41.53 -17.95
C SER A 559 47.53 -42.26 -19.30
N SER A 560 47.98 -41.60 -20.36
CA SER A 560 48.45 -42.26 -21.57
C SER A 560 49.97 -42.10 -21.65
N GLN A 561 50.69 -43.17 -21.33
CA GLN A 561 52.08 -43.34 -21.70
C GLN A 561 52.13 -43.68 -23.19
N ASP A 562 52.78 -42.83 -23.98
CA ASP A 562 53.39 -43.24 -25.24
C ASP A 562 54.89 -42.93 -25.16
N ARG A 563 55.68 -43.94 -25.50
CA ARG A 563 57.14 -43.93 -25.52
C ARG A 563 57.64 -43.43 -26.88
N ASP A 564 58.66 -42.57 -26.82
CA ASP A 564 59.84 -42.47 -27.71
C ASP A 564 59.63 -42.27 -29.24
N PRO A 565 60.68 -41.92 -30.02
CA PRO A 565 62.01 -41.40 -29.65
C PRO A 565 62.47 -40.16 -30.48
N ALA A 566 63.40 -39.40 -29.92
CA ALA A 566 64.65 -38.91 -30.56
C ALA A 566 65.30 -37.82 -29.68
#